data_AF-A0A162U369-F1
#
_entry.id   AF-A0A162U369-F1
#
_cell.length_a   1.000
_cell.length_b   1.000
_cell.length_c   1.000
_cell.angle_alpha   90.00
_cell.angle_beta   90.00
_cell.angle_gamma   90.00
#
_symmetry.space_group_name_H-M   'P 1'
#
loop_
_entity.id
_entity.type
_entity.pdbx_description
1 polymer ?
#
loop_
_entity_poly.entity_id
_entity_poly.type
_entity_poly.pdbx_seq_one_letter_code
_entity_poly.pdbx_strand_id
1 'polypeptide(L)'
;MRTTHTYIYYFSKLLLTIFLFLFVFIFSVKVTLNFKPLYYFDIKYLNIEKYTNLNIEQIKSTYDYLINYINTPKPTGFKIPLLISSREGIIHFEEVKKLFTNLDYILLISTLFIALGAYFMKKNRDFSPLKWCSNLLFFCCLLILTAFFINFNKSFDRFHEIFFNNDYWLLSPQTDPVINILPEEYFLHCSILILILVLCWSVILRVIYKKINSSKGYS
;
A
#
# COMPACT_ATOMS: atom_id res chain seq x y z
N MET A 1 -9.84 30.91 -27.29
CA MET A 1 -8.43 30.65 -26.88
C MET A 1 -8.19 30.78 -25.37
N ARG A 2 -8.62 31.86 -24.69
CA ARG A 2 -8.34 32.06 -23.24
C ARG A 2 -8.98 31.01 -22.30
N THR A 3 -10.16 30.50 -22.64
CA THR A 3 -10.88 29.47 -21.85
C THR A 3 -10.22 28.10 -21.91
N THR A 4 -9.72 27.69 -23.07
CA THR A 4 -9.05 26.40 -23.28
C THR A 4 -7.79 26.27 -22.42
N HIS A 5 -6.99 27.34 -22.29
CA HIS A 5 -5.81 27.35 -21.43
C HIS A 5 -6.15 27.17 -19.94
N THR A 6 -7.28 27.71 -19.48
CA THR A 6 -7.75 27.56 -18.10
C THR A 6 -8.16 26.12 -17.78
N TYR A 7 -8.89 25.46 -18.68
CA TYR A 7 -9.28 24.05 -18.48
C TYR A 7 -8.06 23.12 -18.45
N ILE A 8 -7.11 23.29 -19.38
CA ILE A 8 -5.87 22.51 -19.42
C ILE A 8 -5.08 22.66 -18.11
N TYR A 9 -5.03 23.89 -17.58
CA TYR A 9 -4.38 24.17 -16.31
C TYR A 9 -5.02 23.42 -15.13
N TYR A 10 -6.33 23.52 -14.94
CA TYR A 10 -7.03 22.81 -13.86
C TYR A 10 -6.95 21.29 -14.02
N PHE A 11 -7.06 20.78 -15.25
CA PHE A 11 -6.87 19.37 -15.55
C PHE A 11 -5.48 18.87 -15.16
N SER A 12 -4.42 19.62 -15.52
CA SER A 12 -3.05 19.27 -15.16
C SER A 12 -2.83 19.21 -13.64
N LYS A 13 -3.48 20.10 -12.88
CA LYS A 13 -3.43 20.11 -11.41
C LYS A 13 -4.15 18.91 -10.80
N LEU A 14 -5.31 18.56 -11.33
CA LEU A 14 -6.05 17.37 -10.90
C LEU A 14 -5.23 16.11 -11.17
N LEU A 15 -4.68 15.99 -12.38
CA LEU A 15 -3.84 14.86 -12.77
C LEU A 15 -2.62 14.72 -11.85
N LEU A 16 -1.91 15.81 -11.58
CA LEU A 16 -0.80 15.81 -10.63
C LEU A 16 -1.23 15.42 -9.21
N THR A 17 -2.40 15.87 -8.77
CA THR A 17 -2.95 15.52 -7.45
C THR A 17 -3.21 14.01 -7.35
N ILE A 18 -3.75 13.41 -8.41
CA ILE A 18 -4.01 11.96 -8.48
C ILE A 18 -2.69 11.19 -8.44
N PHE A 19 -1.69 11.56 -9.25
CA PHE A 19 -0.39 10.87 -9.22
C PHE A 19 0.35 11.04 -7.90
N LEU A 20 0.27 12.21 -7.25
CA LEU A 20 0.79 12.41 -5.90
C LEU A 20 0.08 11.49 -4.88
N PHE A 21 -1.24 11.38 -4.97
CA PHE A 21 -2.03 10.51 -4.10
C PHE A 21 -1.64 9.04 -4.30
N LEU A 22 -1.62 8.57 -5.55
CA LEU A 22 -1.22 7.20 -5.89
C LEU A 22 0.19 6.89 -5.41
N PHE A 23 1.14 7.80 -5.65
CA PHE A 23 2.52 7.64 -5.18
C PHE A 23 2.57 7.49 -3.66
N VAL A 24 2.00 8.42 -2.89
CA VAL A 24 2.07 8.38 -1.42
C VAL A 24 1.40 7.12 -0.86
N PHE A 25 0.23 6.76 -1.38
CA PHE A 25 -0.51 5.60 -0.89
C PHE A 25 0.24 4.30 -1.20
N ILE A 26 0.64 4.09 -2.45
CA ILE A 26 1.37 2.89 -2.88
C ILE A 26 2.74 2.81 -2.22
N PHE A 27 3.44 3.93 -2.08
CA PHE A 27 4.71 3.97 -1.36
C PHE A 27 4.55 3.52 0.09
N SER A 28 3.49 3.96 0.78
CA SER A 28 3.19 3.54 2.15
C SER A 28 2.88 2.03 2.25
N VAL A 29 2.20 1.47 1.26
CA VAL A 29 1.98 0.02 1.12
C VAL A 29 3.31 -0.72 0.94
N LYS A 30 4.18 -0.26 0.02
CA LYS A 30 5.49 -0.89 -0.23
C LYS A 30 6.44 -0.79 0.96
N VAL A 31 6.43 0.32 1.68
CA VAL A 31 7.18 0.48 2.93
C VAL A 31 6.69 -0.55 3.95
N THR A 32 5.36 -0.68 4.12
CA THR A 32 4.76 -1.63 5.07
C THR A 32 5.09 -3.08 4.71
N LEU A 33 4.96 -3.48 3.44
CA LEU A 33 5.32 -4.81 2.96
C LEU A 33 6.76 -5.19 3.33
N ASN A 34 7.68 -4.23 3.24
CA ASN A 34 9.11 -4.45 3.50
C ASN A 34 9.50 -4.20 4.97
N PHE A 35 8.57 -3.74 5.81
CA PHE A 35 8.81 -3.48 7.23
C PHE A 35 8.61 -4.76 8.07
N LYS A 36 9.50 -5.73 7.84
CA LYS A 36 9.56 -7.01 8.57
C LYS A 36 9.51 -6.92 10.10
N PRO A 37 10.05 -5.86 10.75
CA PRO A 37 9.95 -5.74 12.21
C PRO A 37 8.52 -5.78 12.75
N LEU A 38 7.52 -5.30 11.99
CA LEU A 38 6.12 -5.41 12.39
C LEU A 38 5.69 -6.87 12.51
N TYR A 39 5.98 -7.68 11.49
CA TYR A 39 5.66 -9.10 11.53
C TYR A 39 6.43 -9.84 12.63
N TYR A 40 7.71 -9.51 12.84
CA TYR A 40 8.51 -10.15 13.90
C TYR A 40 7.98 -9.83 15.31
N PHE A 41 7.43 -8.63 15.50
CA PHE A 41 6.68 -8.29 16.70
C PHE A 41 5.40 -9.14 16.80
N ASP A 42 4.64 -9.24 15.71
CA ASP A 42 3.36 -9.96 15.68
C ASP A 42 3.48 -11.48 15.87
N ILE A 43 4.60 -12.11 15.46
CA ILE A 43 4.86 -13.52 15.79
C ILE A 43 4.69 -13.78 17.30
N LYS A 44 5.21 -12.86 18.13
CA LYS A 44 5.12 -12.97 19.59
C LYS A 44 3.80 -12.43 20.11
N TYR A 45 3.39 -11.24 19.66
CA TYR A 45 2.19 -10.57 20.16
C TYR A 45 0.92 -11.38 19.89
N LEU A 46 0.80 -11.98 18.70
CA LEU A 46 -0.34 -12.81 18.31
C LEU A 46 -0.16 -14.30 18.66
N ASN A 47 0.96 -14.68 19.31
CA ASN A 47 1.30 -16.06 19.64
C ASN A 47 1.27 -17.02 18.42
N ILE A 48 1.74 -16.56 17.26
CA ILE A 48 1.65 -17.30 15.98
C ILE A 48 2.23 -18.72 16.08
N GLU A 49 3.35 -18.87 16.79
CA GLU A 49 4.03 -20.16 16.99
C GLU A 49 3.09 -21.24 17.52
N LYS A 50 2.13 -20.91 18.40
CA LYS A 50 1.22 -21.88 19.03
C LYS A 50 0.23 -22.53 18.06
N TYR A 51 0.00 -21.94 16.91
CA TYR A 51 -0.94 -22.43 15.89
C TYR A 51 -0.22 -23.18 14.76
N THR A 52 1.07 -23.44 14.93
CA THR A 52 1.91 -24.10 13.92
C THR A 52 2.83 -25.13 14.58
N ASN A 53 3.40 -26.01 13.75
CA ASN A 53 4.48 -26.91 14.19
C ASN A 53 5.88 -26.32 13.91
N LEU A 54 5.96 -25.00 13.65
CA LEU A 54 7.19 -24.29 13.32
C LEU A 54 7.67 -23.50 14.52
N ASN A 55 8.98 -23.46 14.73
CA ASN A 55 9.56 -22.53 15.70
C ASN A 55 9.64 -21.10 15.13
N ILE A 56 9.86 -20.11 16.00
CA ILE A 56 9.95 -18.68 15.60
C ILE A 56 10.90 -18.43 14.41
N GLU A 57 12.08 -19.04 14.39
CA GLU A 57 13.07 -18.79 13.32
C GLU A 57 12.61 -19.40 11.98
N GLN A 58 11.95 -20.56 12.02
CA GLN A 58 11.31 -21.15 10.85
C GLN A 58 10.20 -20.24 10.32
N ILE A 59 9.31 -19.72 11.19
CA ILE A 59 8.23 -18.79 10.80
C ILE A 59 8.82 -17.54 10.13
N LYS A 60 9.85 -16.93 10.73
CA LYS A 60 10.54 -15.78 10.13
C LYS A 60 11.12 -16.12 8.76
N SER A 61 11.80 -17.25 8.62
CA SER A 61 12.39 -17.67 7.35
C SER A 61 11.35 -17.91 6.26
N THR A 62 10.20 -18.48 6.62
CA THR A 62 9.07 -18.69 5.71
C THR A 62 8.44 -17.36 5.30
N TYR A 63 8.24 -16.44 6.24
CA TYR A 63 7.75 -15.09 5.93
C TYR A 63 8.74 -14.29 5.07
N ASP A 64 10.04 -14.39 5.36
CA ASP A 64 11.09 -13.75 4.58
C ASP A 64 11.09 -14.25 3.13
N TYR A 65 10.85 -15.54 2.92
CA TYR A 65 10.63 -16.11 1.59
C TYR A 65 9.42 -15.44 0.89
N LEU A 66 8.28 -15.28 1.57
CA LEU A 66 7.08 -14.66 0.98
C LEU A 66 7.35 -13.22 0.56
N ILE A 67 7.96 -12.41 1.43
CA ILE A 67 8.32 -11.02 1.11
C ILE A 67 9.31 -10.95 -0.05
N ASN A 68 10.31 -11.84 -0.08
CA ASN A 68 11.27 -11.91 -1.19
C ASN A 68 10.60 -12.35 -2.50
N TYR A 69 9.69 -13.33 -2.45
CA TYR A 69 8.94 -13.81 -3.61
C TYR A 69 8.10 -12.69 -4.24
N ILE A 70 7.36 -11.95 -3.41
CA ILE A 70 6.53 -10.81 -3.83
C ILE A 70 7.37 -9.70 -4.45
N ASN A 71 8.55 -9.39 -3.88
CA ASN A 71 9.43 -8.35 -4.40
C ASN A 71 10.30 -8.80 -5.59
N THR A 72 10.34 -10.10 -5.92
CA THR A 72 11.16 -10.59 -7.03
C THR A 72 10.47 -10.28 -8.37
N PRO A 73 11.05 -9.48 -9.28
CA PRO A 73 10.37 -9.10 -10.53
C PRO A 73 10.23 -10.23 -11.54
N LYS A 74 11.11 -11.24 -11.48
CA LYS A 74 11.13 -12.34 -12.44
C LYS A 74 10.02 -13.35 -12.12
N PRO A 75 9.43 -14.01 -13.14
CA PRO A 75 8.60 -15.18 -12.94
C PRO A 75 9.44 -16.24 -12.23
N THR A 76 9.00 -16.64 -11.05
CA THR A 76 9.63 -17.68 -10.24
C THR A 76 8.51 -18.60 -9.80
N GLY A 77 8.72 -19.91 -9.85
CA GLY A 77 7.76 -20.84 -9.26
C GLY A 77 7.56 -20.53 -7.77
N PHE A 78 6.31 -20.54 -7.32
CA PHE A 78 6.02 -20.40 -5.90
C PHE A 78 6.16 -21.77 -5.21
N LYS A 79 7.01 -21.80 -4.19
CA LYS A 79 7.23 -22.98 -3.34
C LYS A 79 7.66 -22.50 -1.97
N ILE A 80 6.69 -22.32 -1.09
CA ILE A 80 6.92 -21.91 0.29
C ILE A 80 7.76 -22.97 1.03
N PRO A 81 8.82 -22.58 1.76
CA PRO A 81 9.59 -23.53 2.55
C PRO A 81 8.80 -23.98 3.78
N LEU A 82 9.01 -25.23 4.18
CA LEU A 82 8.49 -25.84 5.43
C LEU A 82 6.97 -26.04 5.50
N LEU A 83 6.21 -25.55 4.52
CA LEU A 83 4.76 -25.66 4.46
C LEU A 83 4.33 -26.27 3.13
N ILE A 84 3.22 -27.00 3.14
CA ILE A 84 2.54 -27.44 1.91
C ILE A 84 1.70 -26.28 1.35
N SER A 85 1.32 -26.38 0.08
CA SER A 85 0.39 -25.45 -0.55
C SER A 85 -0.48 -26.21 -1.54
N SER A 86 -1.77 -25.91 -1.55
CA SER A 86 -2.69 -26.35 -2.58
C SER A 86 -2.37 -25.68 -3.91
N ARG A 87 -3.00 -26.16 -4.99
CA ARG A 87 -2.88 -25.51 -6.31
C ARG A 87 -3.49 -24.11 -6.27
N GLU A 88 -4.63 -23.97 -5.60
CA GLU A 88 -5.37 -22.73 -5.41
C GLU A 88 -4.54 -21.72 -4.62
N GLY A 89 -3.94 -22.15 -3.49
CA GLY A 89 -3.06 -21.30 -2.69
C GLY A 89 -1.84 -20.81 -3.47
N ILE A 90 -1.22 -21.68 -4.27
CA ILE A 90 -0.11 -21.29 -5.17
C ILE A 90 -0.57 -20.18 -6.14
N ILE A 91 -1.72 -20.36 -6.80
CA ILE A 91 -2.27 -19.38 -7.74
C ILE A 91 -2.55 -18.06 -7.03
N HIS A 92 -3.12 -18.09 -5.83
CA HIS A 92 -3.38 -16.88 -5.05
C HIS A 92 -2.09 -16.07 -4.77
N PHE A 93 -1.01 -16.73 -4.33
CA PHE A 93 0.27 -16.03 -4.11
C PHE A 93 0.89 -15.49 -5.40
N GLU A 94 0.70 -16.17 -6.54
CA GLU A 94 1.09 -15.65 -7.86
C GLU A 94 0.30 -14.40 -8.23
N GLU A 95 -1.00 -14.36 -7.95
CA GLU A 95 -1.86 -13.18 -8.16
C GLU A 95 -1.44 -12.01 -7.26
N VAL A 96 -1.15 -12.27 -5.98
CA VAL A 96 -0.61 -11.27 -5.05
C VAL A 96 0.71 -10.69 -5.57
N LYS A 97 1.64 -11.54 -6.04
CA LYS A 97 2.89 -11.06 -6.65
C LYS A 97 2.63 -10.17 -7.87
N LYS A 98 1.69 -10.55 -8.74
CA LYS A 98 1.31 -9.75 -9.91
C LYS A 98 0.71 -8.40 -9.50
N LEU A 99 -0.14 -8.38 -8.48
CA LEU A 99 -0.70 -7.16 -7.90
C LEU A 99 0.42 -6.22 -7.44
N PHE A 100 1.36 -6.70 -6.64
CA PHE A 100 2.48 -5.88 -6.15
C PHE A 100 3.44 -5.43 -7.26
N THR A 101 3.66 -6.26 -8.29
CA THR A 101 4.43 -5.87 -9.47
C THR A 101 3.74 -4.73 -10.23
N ASN A 102 2.41 -4.78 -10.37
CA ASN A 102 1.63 -3.70 -10.98
C ASN A 102 1.73 -2.40 -10.16
N LEU A 103 1.72 -2.50 -8.82
CA LEU A 103 1.94 -1.35 -7.96
C LEU A 103 3.31 -0.70 -8.20
N ASP A 104 4.37 -1.49 -8.45
CA ASP A 104 5.70 -0.95 -8.76
C ASP A 104 5.70 -0.16 -10.09
N TYR A 105 5.00 -0.64 -11.12
CA TYR A 105 4.83 0.12 -12.36
C TYR A 105 4.04 1.42 -12.16
N ILE A 106 2.95 1.40 -11.39
CA ILE A 106 2.18 2.61 -11.08
C ILE A 106 3.02 3.60 -10.28
N LEU A 107 3.86 3.13 -9.35
CA LEU A 107 4.76 3.98 -8.58
C LEU A 107 5.81 4.65 -9.48
N LEU A 108 6.40 3.91 -10.42
CA LEU A 108 7.34 4.46 -11.41
C LEU A 108 6.67 5.53 -12.29
N ILE A 109 5.50 5.24 -12.85
CA ILE A 109 4.74 6.18 -13.69
C ILE A 109 4.40 7.43 -12.86
N SER A 110 3.89 7.25 -11.64
CA SER A 110 3.55 8.36 -10.74
C SER A 110 4.76 9.25 -10.46
N THR A 111 5.94 8.66 -10.25
CA THR A 111 7.19 9.40 -10.03
C THR A 111 7.53 10.31 -11.22
N LEU A 112 7.41 9.80 -12.45
CA LEU A 112 7.65 10.60 -13.67
C LEU A 112 6.67 11.76 -13.81
N PHE A 113 5.38 11.52 -13.56
CA PHE A 113 4.36 12.57 -13.60
C PHE A 113 4.54 13.62 -12.47
N ILE A 114 4.98 13.20 -11.28
CA ILE A 114 5.29 14.12 -10.18
C ILE A 114 6.49 14.99 -10.53
N ALA A 115 7.56 14.42 -11.11
CA ALA A 115 8.73 15.18 -11.53
C ALA A 115 8.36 16.26 -12.58
N LEU A 116 7.57 15.87 -13.59
CA LEU A 116 7.05 16.80 -14.58
C LEU A 116 6.11 17.86 -13.95
N GLY A 117 5.22 17.43 -13.06
CA GLY A 117 4.28 18.30 -12.37
C GLY A 117 4.99 19.31 -11.46
N ALA A 118 6.08 18.92 -10.81
CA ALA A 118 6.88 19.81 -9.98
C ALA A 118 7.46 20.99 -10.78
N TYR A 119 7.92 20.74 -12.01
CA TYR A 119 8.35 21.81 -12.92
C TYR A 119 7.21 22.79 -13.21
N PHE A 120 6.01 22.30 -13.52
CA PHE A 120 4.85 23.15 -13.79
C PHE A 120 4.36 23.92 -12.56
N MET A 121 4.34 23.29 -11.37
CA MET A 121 4.02 23.99 -10.12
C MET A 121 4.98 25.15 -9.85
N LYS A 122 6.29 24.93 -10.06
CA LYS A 122 7.31 25.96 -9.90
C LYS A 122 7.14 27.09 -10.94
N LYS A 123 6.97 26.73 -12.21
CA LYS A 123 6.79 27.69 -13.32
C LYS A 123 5.57 28.59 -13.09
N ASN A 124 4.45 28.02 -12.68
CA ASN A 124 3.19 28.76 -12.46
C ASN A 124 3.07 29.35 -11.06
N ARG A 125 4.05 29.11 -10.17
CA ARG A 125 4.03 29.45 -8.75
C ARG A 125 2.75 28.99 -8.03
N ASP A 126 2.16 27.87 -8.46
CA ASP A 126 0.97 27.28 -7.84
C ASP A 126 1.27 25.88 -7.32
N PHE A 127 1.19 25.74 -6.00
CA PHE A 127 1.46 24.50 -5.28
C PHE A 127 0.20 23.90 -4.67
N SER A 128 -0.99 24.35 -5.10
CA SER A 128 -2.26 23.82 -4.58
C SER A 128 -2.44 22.30 -4.77
N PRO A 129 -1.84 21.61 -5.76
CA PRO A 129 -1.89 20.14 -5.83
C PRO A 129 -1.38 19.46 -4.55
N LEU A 130 -0.38 20.03 -3.86
CA LEU A 130 0.10 19.51 -2.56
C LEU A 130 -0.99 19.61 -1.49
N LYS A 131 -1.71 20.74 -1.44
CA LYS A 131 -2.85 20.94 -0.52
C LYS A 131 -4.02 20.01 -0.86
N TRP A 132 -4.34 19.86 -2.15
CA TRP A 132 -5.43 19.00 -2.60
C TRP A 132 -5.14 17.54 -2.29
N CYS A 133 -3.91 17.08 -2.55
CA CYS A 133 -3.46 15.74 -2.23
C CYS A 133 -3.48 15.50 -0.71
N SER A 134 -2.97 16.44 0.09
CA SER A 134 -3.04 16.37 1.56
C SER A 134 -4.48 16.17 2.06
N ASN A 135 -5.43 16.97 1.57
CA ASN A 135 -6.85 16.81 1.91
C ASN A 135 -7.37 15.43 1.50
N LEU A 136 -7.11 15.01 0.26
CA LEU A 136 -7.59 13.74 -0.26
C LEU A 136 -7.07 12.56 0.55
N LEU A 137 -5.77 12.55 0.87
CA LEU A 137 -5.15 11.53 1.73
C LEU A 137 -5.81 11.50 3.11
N PHE A 138 -6.03 12.66 3.73
CA PHE A 138 -6.65 12.75 5.06
C PHE A 138 -8.07 12.17 5.08
N PHE A 139 -8.92 12.58 4.13
CA PHE A 139 -10.30 12.09 4.06
C PHE A 139 -10.37 10.61 3.66
N CYS A 140 -9.49 10.17 2.76
CA CYS A 140 -9.37 8.75 2.39
C CYS A 140 -8.98 7.90 3.61
N CYS A 141 -7.99 8.33 4.40
CA CYS A 141 -7.62 7.65 5.63
C CYS A 141 -8.77 7.57 6.62
N LEU A 142 -9.50 8.67 6.84
CA LEU A 142 -10.63 8.69 7.77
C LEU A 142 -11.73 7.71 7.34
N LEU A 143 -12.03 7.65 6.04
CA LEU A 143 -13.02 6.73 5.48
C LEU A 143 -12.59 5.27 5.66
N ILE A 144 -11.35 4.93 5.31
CA ILE A 144 -10.84 3.55 5.44
C ILE A 144 -10.77 3.14 6.91
N LEU A 145 -10.28 4.02 7.79
CA LEU A 145 -10.21 3.75 9.23
C LEU A 145 -11.60 3.50 9.83
N THR A 146 -12.60 4.24 9.37
CA THR A 146 -14.00 4.05 9.78
C THR A 146 -14.51 2.68 9.35
N ALA A 147 -14.22 2.24 8.11
CA ALA A 147 -14.60 0.93 7.62
C ALA A 147 -13.98 -0.21 8.46
N PHE A 148 -12.69 -0.10 8.77
CA PHE A 148 -11.98 -1.07 9.62
C PHE A 148 -12.54 -1.12 11.04
N PHE A 149 -12.89 0.04 11.61
CA PHE A 149 -13.49 0.12 12.95
C PHE A 149 -14.87 -0.53 13.01
N ILE A 150 -15.66 -0.46 11.93
CA ILE A 150 -16.98 -1.11 11.87
C ILE A 150 -16.84 -2.63 11.79
N ASN A 151 -16.03 -3.13 10.85
CA ASN A 151 -15.79 -4.56 10.67
C ASN A 151 -14.56 -4.79 9.79
N PHE A 152 -13.43 -5.17 10.41
CA PHE A 152 -12.21 -5.43 9.67
C PHE A 152 -12.32 -6.68 8.79
N ASN A 153 -12.87 -7.78 9.28
CA ASN A 153 -13.01 -9.04 8.54
C ASN A 153 -13.78 -8.85 7.24
N LYS A 154 -14.92 -8.17 7.31
CA LYS A 154 -15.70 -7.84 6.11
C LYS A 154 -14.93 -6.91 5.16
N SER A 155 -14.12 -6.00 5.70
CA SER A 155 -13.26 -5.13 4.87
C SER A 155 -12.13 -5.94 4.20
N PHE A 156 -11.59 -6.93 4.90
CA PHE A 156 -10.58 -7.86 4.40
C PHE A 156 -11.15 -8.75 3.28
N ASP A 157 -12.34 -9.32 3.46
CA ASP A 157 -13.02 -10.10 2.41
C ASP A 157 -13.32 -9.22 1.18
N ARG A 158 -13.86 -8.00 1.37
CA ARG A 158 -14.13 -7.08 0.26
C ARG A 158 -12.86 -6.66 -0.47
N PHE A 159 -11.74 -6.49 0.23
CA PHE A 159 -10.46 -6.26 -0.43
C PHE A 159 -10.13 -7.42 -1.38
N HIS A 160 -10.27 -8.67 -0.93
CA HIS A 160 -9.98 -9.82 -1.78
C HIS A 160 -10.92 -9.90 -2.98
N GLU A 161 -12.22 -9.72 -2.80
CA GLU A 161 -13.20 -9.71 -3.90
C GLU A 161 -12.96 -8.59 -4.93
N ILE A 162 -12.37 -7.46 -4.53
CA ILE A 162 -12.04 -6.36 -5.45
C ILE A 162 -10.81 -6.70 -6.32
N PHE A 163 -9.82 -7.37 -5.74
CA PHE A 163 -8.53 -7.62 -6.40
C PHE A 163 -8.41 -9.01 -7.04
N PHE A 164 -9.21 -9.98 -6.61
CA PHE A 164 -9.19 -11.37 -7.06
C PHE A 164 -10.58 -11.78 -7.53
N ASN A 165 -10.67 -12.31 -8.75
CA ASN A 165 -11.95 -12.71 -9.37
C ASN A 165 -12.28 -14.20 -9.14
N ASN A 166 -11.73 -14.80 -8.09
CA ASN A 166 -11.86 -16.20 -7.72
C ASN A 166 -11.83 -16.33 -6.20
N ASP A 167 -12.12 -17.53 -5.68
CA ASP A 167 -12.16 -17.80 -4.25
C ASP A 167 -10.87 -18.45 -3.71
N TYR A 168 -9.76 -18.45 -4.48
CA TYR A 168 -8.51 -19.12 -4.10
C TYR A 168 -7.77 -18.44 -2.95
N TRP A 169 -8.19 -17.23 -2.58
CA TRP A 169 -7.74 -16.55 -1.36
C TRP A 169 -8.35 -17.13 -0.08
N LEU A 170 -9.42 -17.94 -0.19
CA LEU A 170 -10.00 -18.68 0.95
C LEU A 170 -9.13 -19.92 1.27
N LEU A 171 -8.01 -19.66 1.96
CA LEU A 171 -7.06 -20.70 2.35
C LEU A 171 -7.58 -21.55 3.52
N SER A 172 -7.30 -22.85 3.48
CA SER A 172 -7.61 -23.78 4.58
C SER A 172 -6.33 -24.12 5.36
N PRO A 173 -6.37 -24.17 6.71
CA PRO A 173 -5.23 -24.62 7.51
C PRO A 173 -4.72 -26.03 7.17
N GLN A 174 -5.56 -26.90 6.58
CA GLN A 174 -5.22 -28.28 6.25
C GLN A 174 -4.44 -28.39 4.94
N THR A 175 -4.78 -27.58 3.93
CA THR A 175 -4.15 -27.61 2.60
C THR A 175 -3.13 -26.50 2.41
N ASP A 176 -3.32 -25.39 3.12
CA ASP A 176 -2.58 -24.12 3.03
C ASP A 176 -2.29 -23.58 4.44
N PRO A 177 -1.46 -24.29 5.24
CA PRO A 177 -1.15 -23.92 6.63
C PRO A 177 -0.45 -22.55 6.76
N VAL A 178 -0.07 -21.92 5.65
CA VAL A 178 0.44 -20.54 5.61
C VAL A 178 -0.55 -19.54 6.23
N ILE A 179 -1.86 -19.80 6.18
CA ILE A 179 -2.86 -18.94 6.83
C ILE A 179 -2.63 -18.84 8.36
N ASN A 180 -2.08 -19.88 8.99
CA ASN A 180 -1.78 -19.87 10.42
C ASN A 180 -0.56 -18.99 10.77
N ILE A 181 0.32 -18.70 9.80
CA ILE A 181 1.43 -17.75 9.99
C ILE A 181 1.11 -16.35 9.49
N LEU A 182 0.01 -16.16 8.76
CA LEU A 182 -0.48 -14.86 8.28
C LEU A 182 -1.92 -14.65 8.77
N PRO A 183 -2.14 -14.53 10.09
CA PRO A 183 -3.48 -14.32 10.62
C PRO A 183 -4.04 -12.97 10.16
N GLU A 184 -5.36 -12.86 10.13
CA GLU A 184 -6.07 -11.66 9.68
C GLU A 184 -5.65 -10.41 10.48
N GLU A 185 -5.40 -10.57 11.79
CA GLU A 185 -4.95 -9.51 12.69
C GLU A 185 -3.60 -8.90 12.29
N TYR A 186 -2.70 -9.69 11.70
CA TYR A 186 -1.44 -9.16 11.16
C TYR A 186 -1.72 -8.21 9.99
N PHE A 187 -2.69 -8.52 9.13
CA PHE A 187 -3.10 -7.63 8.05
C PHE A 187 -3.81 -6.38 8.56
N LEU A 188 -4.52 -6.44 9.70
CA LEU A 188 -5.04 -5.25 10.38
C LEU A 188 -3.90 -4.34 10.83
N HIS A 189 -2.87 -4.89 11.49
CA HIS A 189 -1.71 -4.09 11.90
C HIS A 189 -0.97 -3.47 10.72
N CYS A 190 -0.81 -4.21 9.61
CA CYS A 190 -0.27 -3.66 8.37
C CYS A 190 -1.13 -2.50 7.84
N SER A 191 -2.45 -2.69 7.81
CA SER A 191 -3.39 -1.69 7.33
C SER A 191 -3.35 -0.42 8.19
N ILE A 192 -3.24 -0.56 9.51
CA ILE A 192 -3.05 0.56 10.45
C ILE A 192 -1.73 1.28 10.17
N LEU A 193 -0.62 0.55 9.98
CA LEU A 193 0.67 1.16 9.67
C LEU A 193 0.62 1.97 8.35
N ILE A 194 -0.03 1.42 7.31
CA ILE A 194 -0.25 2.13 6.05
C ILE A 194 -1.00 3.44 6.30
N LEU A 195 -2.09 3.41 7.06
CA LEU A 195 -2.88 4.61 7.37
C LEU A 195 -2.09 5.65 8.16
N ILE A 196 -1.26 5.23 9.13
CA ILE A 196 -0.37 6.13 9.87
C ILE A 196 0.61 6.81 8.92
N LEU A 197 1.28 6.04 8.05
CA LEU A 197 2.23 6.59 7.07
C LEU A 197 1.55 7.58 6.11
N VAL A 198 0.36 7.25 5.61
CA VAL A 198 -0.41 8.13 4.73
C VAL A 198 -0.82 9.43 5.45
N LEU A 199 -1.24 9.36 6.71
CA LEU A 199 -1.53 10.54 7.52
C LEU A 199 -0.29 11.40 7.75
N CYS A 200 0.86 10.80 8.06
CA CYS A 200 2.14 11.50 8.16
C CYS A 200 2.46 12.26 6.87
N TRP A 201 2.34 11.60 5.71
CA TRP A 201 2.54 12.24 4.41
C TRP A 201 1.53 13.36 4.14
N SER A 202 0.26 13.18 4.51
CA SER A 202 -0.74 14.25 4.41
C SER A 202 -0.32 15.51 5.18
N VAL A 203 0.18 15.35 6.42
CA VAL A 203 0.69 16.46 7.23
C VAL A 203 1.94 17.08 6.60
N ILE A 204 2.89 16.27 6.14
CA ILE A 204 4.12 16.74 5.48
C ILE A 204 3.77 17.60 4.25
N LEU A 205 2.90 17.11 3.36
CA LEU A 205 2.46 17.85 2.18
C LEU A 205 1.78 19.18 2.55
N ARG A 206 0.98 19.18 3.62
CA ARG A 206 0.34 20.40 4.14
C ARG A 206 1.37 21.42 4.63
N VAL A 207 2.36 20.97 5.39
CA VAL A 207 3.42 21.82 5.94
C VAL A 207 4.27 22.42 4.82
N ILE A 208 4.67 21.60 3.84
CA ILE A 208 5.42 22.06 2.66
C ILE A 208 4.62 23.14 1.91
N TYR A 209 3.34 22.89 1.64
CA TYR A 209 2.46 23.88 1.00
C TYR A 209 2.40 25.20 1.77
N LYS A 210 2.20 25.15 3.09
CA LYS A 210 2.14 26.35 3.94
C LYS A 210 3.46 27.13 3.88
N LYS A 211 4.62 26.46 4.04
CA LYS A 211 5.94 27.12 4.01
C LYS A 211 6.18 27.85 2.68
N ILE A 212 5.90 27.21 1.55
CA ILE A 212 6.08 27.79 0.21
C ILE A 212 5.16 29.00 -0.03
N ASN A 213 3.94 28.97 0.51
CA ASN A 213 3.00 30.07 0.33
C ASN A 213 3.24 31.23 1.31
N SER A 214 3.72 30.95 2.53
CA SER A 214 4.12 31.99 3.47
C SER A 214 5.33 32.78 2.98
N SER A 215 6.31 32.14 2.32
CA SER A 215 7.48 32.84 1.77
C SER A 215 7.16 33.79 0.61
N LYS A 216 6.01 33.62 -0.06
CA LYS A 216 5.54 34.54 -1.12
C LYS A 216 4.87 35.81 -0.57
N GLY A 217 4.43 35.81 0.69
CA GLY A 217 3.81 36.97 1.32
C GLY A 217 4.81 38.04 1.78
N TYR A 218 6.10 37.76 1.70
CA TYR A 218 7.21 38.65 2.09
C TYR A 218 8.08 39.11 0.90
N SER A 219 7.67 38.81 -0.34
CA SER A 219 8.35 39.20 -1.59
C SER A 219 7.44 40.00 -2.49
#